data_AF-A0A1F6TVI8-F1
#
_entry.id   AF-A0A1F6TVI8-F1
#
_cell.length_a   1.000
_cell.length_b   1.000
_cell.length_c   1.000
_cell.angle_alpha   90.00
_cell.angle_beta   90.00
_cell.angle_gamma   90.00
#
_symmetry.space_group_name_H-M   'P 1'
#
loop_
_entity.id
_entity.type
_entity.pdbx_description
1 polymer ?
#
loop_
_entity_poly.entity_id
_entity_poly.type
_entity_poly.pdbx_seq_one_letter_code
_entity_poly.pdbx_strand_id
1 'polypeptide(L)'
;MGQIGQRLNPAQLKNDVNMTREVSRLLANLTGTLTFHFAMEDKMLYPYMLGVGNGGVADVARKYMAEIGGLAKTYGEFTKKWSSRETIQTNADEFCSETRNLFAAMGNRIAKEESELYPLYDAN
;
A
#
# COMPACT_ATOMS: atom_id res chain seq x y z
N MET A 1 -5.38 3.61 6.29
CA MET A 1 -4.17 3.20 7.04
C MET A 1 -4.21 3.60 8.52
N GLY A 2 -4.59 4.84 8.88
CA GLY A 2 -4.55 5.35 10.27
C GLY A 2 -5.30 4.52 11.34
N GLN A 3 -6.53 4.08 11.07
CA GLN A 3 -7.30 3.27 12.04
C GLN A 3 -6.64 1.92 12.36
N ILE A 4 -6.03 1.28 11.36
CA ILE A 4 -5.26 0.03 11.55
C ILE A 4 -3.99 0.35 12.34
N GLY A 5 -3.28 1.42 11.98
CA GLY A 5 -2.05 1.85 12.68
C GLY A 5 -2.22 2.04 14.18
N GLN A 6 -3.34 2.63 14.60
CA GLN A 6 -3.70 2.81 16.02
C GLN A 6 -3.93 1.50 16.78
N ARG A 7 -4.14 0.40 16.06
CA ARG A 7 -4.46 -0.94 16.60
C ARG A 7 -3.30 -1.93 16.45
N LEU A 8 -2.13 -1.47 15.98
CA LEU A 8 -0.93 -2.28 15.89
C LEU A 8 -0.26 -2.41 17.26
N ASN A 9 -0.89 -3.18 18.14
CA ASN A 9 -0.37 -3.56 19.44
C ASN A 9 -0.33 -5.10 19.53
N PRO A 10 0.86 -5.72 19.51
CA PRO A 10 0.97 -7.18 19.50
C PRO A 10 0.29 -7.86 20.69
N ALA A 11 0.41 -7.29 21.89
CA ALA A 11 -0.18 -7.86 23.10
C ALA A 11 -1.72 -7.84 23.04
N GLN A 12 -2.31 -6.77 22.50
CA GLN A 12 -3.77 -6.70 22.32
C GLN A 12 -4.25 -7.66 21.23
N LEU A 13 -3.56 -7.73 20.09
CA LEU A 13 -3.94 -8.64 19.01
C LEU A 13 -3.86 -10.12 19.43
N LYS A 14 -2.87 -10.50 20.24
CA LYS A 14 -2.77 -11.86 20.80
C LYS A 14 -3.95 -12.23 21.68
N ASN A 15 -4.43 -11.30 22.50
CA ASN A 15 -5.35 -11.60 23.61
C ASN A 15 -6.80 -11.15 23.36
N ASP A 16 -7.06 -10.31 22.36
CA ASP A 16 -8.39 -9.79 22.06
C ASP A 16 -8.83 -10.18 20.64
N VAL A 17 -9.74 -11.16 20.58
CA VAL A 17 -10.34 -11.65 19.33
C VAL A 17 -11.18 -10.56 18.64
N ASN A 18 -11.84 -9.67 19.39
CA ASN A 18 -12.61 -8.58 18.81
C ASN A 18 -11.68 -7.57 18.13
N MET A 19 -10.54 -7.26 18.75
CA MET A 19 -9.51 -6.39 18.17
C MET A 19 -8.98 -6.98 16.85
N THR A 20 -8.61 -8.25 16.85
CA THR A 20 -8.10 -8.92 15.64
C THR A 20 -9.15 -8.98 14.55
N ARG A 21 -10.41 -9.29 14.88
CA ARG A 21 -11.52 -9.25 13.92
C ARG A 21 -11.69 -7.87 13.29
N GLU A 22 -11.59 -6.81 14.09
CA GLU A 22 -11.70 -5.45 13.59
C GLU A 22 -10.53 -5.07 12.69
N VAL A 23 -9.29 -5.42 13.06
CA VAL A 23 -8.11 -5.20 12.20
C VAL A 23 -8.23 -5.95 10.87
N SER A 24 -8.66 -7.21 10.87
CA SER A 24 -8.89 -7.97 9.63
C SER A 24 -9.96 -7.32 8.75
N ARG A 25 -11.07 -6.85 9.34
CA ARG A 25 -12.13 -6.15 8.61
C ARG A 25 -11.63 -4.85 7.98
N LEU A 26 -10.91 -4.04 8.75
CA LEU A 26 -10.31 -2.80 8.28
C LEU A 26 -9.28 -3.07 7.16
N LEU A 27 -8.48 -4.13 7.29
CA LEU A 27 -7.50 -4.52 6.27
C LEU A 27 -8.19 -4.96 4.97
N ALA A 28 -9.26 -5.75 5.06
CA ALA A 28 -10.03 -6.17 3.89
C ALA A 28 -10.64 -4.96 3.14
N ASN A 29 -11.24 -4.01 3.87
CA ASN A 29 -11.78 -2.78 3.27
C ASN A 29 -10.68 -1.97 2.57
N LEU A 30 -9.54 -1.80 3.25
CA LEU A 30 -8.40 -1.09 2.71
C LEU A 30 -7.83 -1.79 1.46
N THR A 31 -7.85 -3.12 1.44
CA THR A 31 -7.36 -3.95 0.32
C THR A 31 -8.14 -3.68 -0.96
N GLY A 32 -9.47 -3.59 -0.88
CA GLY A 32 -10.32 -3.30 -2.04
C GLY A 32 -9.95 -1.95 -2.69
N THR A 33 -9.80 -0.91 -1.89
CA THR A 33 -9.45 0.44 -2.38
C THR A 33 -8.07 0.48 -3.01
N LEU A 34 -7.04 -0.05 -2.32
CA LEU A 34 -5.66 0.08 -2.77
C LEU A 34 -5.33 -0.80 -3.97
N THR A 35 -5.91 -2.00 -4.04
CA THR A 35 -5.65 -2.91 -5.17
C THR A 35 -6.10 -2.26 -6.47
N PHE A 36 -7.25 -1.59 -6.47
CA PHE A 36 -7.73 -0.86 -7.63
C PHE A 36 -6.84 0.34 -7.97
N HIS A 37 -6.53 1.17 -6.97
CA HIS A 37 -5.69 2.35 -7.14
C HIS A 37 -4.30 2.00 -7.70
N PHE A 38 -3.58 1.07 -7.07
CA PHE A 38 -2.25 0.66 -7.56
C PHE A 38 -2.31 0.01 -8.94
N ALA A 39 -3.35 -0.78 -9.23
CA ALA A 39 -3.51 -1.38 -10.56
C ALA A 39 -3.74 -0.30 -11.63
N MET A 40 -4.48 0.76 -11.31
CA MET A 40 -4.65 1.90 -12.22
C MET A 40 -3.33 2.62 -12.49
N GLU A 41 -2.55 2.87 -11.46
CA GLU A 41 -1.26 3.56 -11.62
C GLU A 41 -0.25 2.72 -12.41
N ASP A 42 -0.08 1.45 -12.01
CA ASP A 42 0.89 0.53 -12.58
C ASP A 42 0.58 0.18 -14.04
N LYS A 43 -0.70 0.08 -14.42
CA LYS A 43 -1.12 -0.37 -15.76
C LYS A 43 -1.53 0.75 -16.70
N MET A 44 -1.91 1.91 -16.19
CA MET A 44 -2.43 3.02 -17.00
C MET A 44 -1.56 4.27 -16.88
N LEU A 45 -1.40 4.77 -15.65
CA LEU A 45 -0.79 6.09 -15.44
C LEU A 45 0.71 6.10 -15.78
N TYR A 46 1.49 5.20 -15.18
CA TYR A 46 2.92 5.14 -15.47
C TYR A 46 3.19 4.84 -16.95
N PRO A 47 2.54 3.85 -17.60
CA PRO A 47 2.72 3.62 -19.04
C PRO A 47 2.33 4.83 -19.91
N TYR A 48 1.26 5.54 -19.56
CA TYR A 48 0.87 6.76 -20.26
C TYR A 48 1.97 7.83 -20.17
N MET A 49 2.45 8.13 -18.95
CA MET A 49 3.47 9.14 -18.71
C MET A 49 4.81 8.82 -19.39
N LEU A 50 5.15 7.54 -19.52
CA LEU A 50 6.31 7.10 -20.29
C LEU A 50 6.16 7.35 -21.81
N GLY A 51 4.94 7.31 -22.32
CA GLY A 51 4.63 7.50 -23.73
C GLY A 51 4.54 8.96 -24.15
N VAL A 52 4.41 9.91 -23.22
CA VAL A 52 4.33 11.33 -23.56
C VAL A 52 5.74 11.87 -23.84
N GLY A 53 5.92 12.54 -24.97
CA GLY A 53 7.22 13.00 -25.48
C GLY A 53 7.92 14.08 -24.66
N ASN A 54 7.41 14.42 -23.46
CA ASN A 54 8.05 15.33 -22.52
C ASN A 54 9.04 14.54 -21.65
N GLY A 55 10.33 14.68 -21.94
CA GLY A 55 11.40 13.91 -21.29
C GLY A 55 11.37 13.96 -19.75
N GLY A 56 11.02 15.10 -19.15
CA GLY A 56 10.94 15.25 -17.70
C GLY A 56 9.83 14.40 -17.05
N VAL A 57 8.68 14.28 -17.70
CA VAL A 57 7.54 13.48 -17.23
C VAL A 57 7.87 11.99 -17.26
N ALA A 58 8.51 11.53 -18.35
CA ALA A 58 8.91 10.14 -18.51
C ALA A 58 10.03 9.73 -17.53
N ASP A 59 10.95 10.64 -17.20
CA ASP A 59 12.00 10.37 -16.20
C ASP A 59 11.44 10.18 -14.79
N VAL A 60 10.48 11.02 -14.38
CA VAL A 60 9.78 10.88 -13.09
C VAL A 60 9.01 9.57 -13.03
N ALA A 61 8.28 9.21 -14.10
CA ALA A 61 7.57 7.94 -14.17
C ALA A 61 8.51 6.73 -14.08
N ARG A 62 9.64 6.74 -14.80
CA ARG A 62 10.67 5.66 -14.72
C ARG A 62 11.21 5.50 -13.30
N LYS A 63 11.54 6.62 -12.65
CA LYS A 63 12.06 6.63 -11.27
C LYS A 63 11.07 5.97 -10.33
N TYR A 64 9.79 6.32 -10.40
CA TYR A 64 8.78 5.75 -9.50
C TYR A 64 8.43 4.30 -9.82
N MET A 65 8.36 3.91 -11.09
CA MET A 65 8.23 2.49 -11.41
C MET A 65 9.38 1.64 -10.82
N ALA A 66 10.62 2.16 -10.84
CA ALA A 66 11.77 1.47 -10.28
C ALA A 66 11.80 1.46 -8.74
N GLU A 67 11.49 2.61 -8.11
CA GLU A 67 11.53 2.75 -6.64
C GLU A 67 10.37 2.07 -5.93
N ILE A 68 9.16 2.12 -6.50
CA ILE A 68 7.91 1.80 -5.80
C ILE A 68 6.91 0.95 -6.61
N GLY A 69 7.19 0.63 -7.88
CA GLY A 69 6.29 -0.19 -8.73
C GLY A 69 6.11 -1.64 -8.25
N GLY A 70 7.05 -2.19 -7.45
CA GLY A 70 6.90 -3.51 -6.84
C GLY A 70 5.88 -3.57 -5.70
N LEU A 71 5.44 -2.42 -5.18
CA LEU A 71 4.68 -2.34 -3.94
C LEU A 71 3.29 -2.97 -4.05
N ALA A 72 2.66 -2.93 -5.23
CA ALA A 72 1.37 -3.59 -5.46
C ALA A 72 1.48 -5.12 -5.29
N LYS A 73 2.55 -5.71 -5.82
CA LYS A 73 2.84 -7.14 -5.65
C LYS A 73 3.11 -7.46 -4.18
N THR A 74 3.96 -6.69 -3.52
CA THR A 74 4.25 -6.85 -2.08
C THR A 74 2.99 -6.74 -1.22
N TYR A 75 2.10 -5.80 -1.53
CA TYR A 75 0.80 -5.67 -0.85
C TYR A 75 -0.11 -6.88 -1.10
N GLY A 76 -0.14 -7.41 -2.33
CA GLY A 76 -0.86 -8.63 -2.66
C GLY A 76 -0.34 -9.87 -1.91
N GLU A 77 0.98 -9.99 -1.72
CA GLU A 77 1.59 -11.06 -0.92
C GLU A 77 1.29 -10.90 0.57
N PHE A 78 1.38 -9.66 1.08
CA PHE A 78 1.02 -9.31 2.46
C PHE A 78 -0.42 -9.69 2.80
N THR A 79 -1.38 -9.30 1.96
CA THR A 79 -2.82 -9.58 2.21
C THR A 79 -3.14 -11.08 2.14
N LYS A 80 -2.42 -11.85 1.31
CA LYS A 80 -2.50 -13.32 1.31
C LYS A 80 -1.95 -13.91 2.61
N LYS A 81 -0.77 -13.47 3.04
CA LYS A 81 -0.12 -13.94 4.28
C LYS A 81 -1.00 -13.71 5.51
N TRP A 82 -1.63 -12.54 5.59
CA TRP A 82 -2.43 -12.11 6.75
C TRP A 82 -3.95 -12.23 6.54
N SER A 83 -4.38 -13.20 5.71
CA SER A 83 -5.80 -13.40 5.36
C SER A 83 -6.64 -14.06 6.47
N SER A 84 -6.00 -14.73 7.42
CA SER A 84 -6.66 -15.38 8.57
C SER A 84 -6.41 -14.60 9.85
N ARG A 85 -7.46 -14.48 10.68
CA ARG A 85 -7.37 -13.91 12.02
C ARG A 85 -6.43 -14.71 12.90
N GLU A 86 -6.51 -16.03 12.82
CA GLU A 86 -5.72 -16.97 13.60
C GLU A 86 -4.21 -16.77 13.30
N THR A 87 -3.85 -16.56 12.02
CA THR A 87 -2.47 -16.23 11.62
C THR A 87 -2.01 -14.89 12.22
N ILE A 88 -2.86 -13.86 12.20
CA ILE A 88 -2.56 -12.54 12.79
C ILE A 88 -2.38 -12.66 14.30
N GLN A 89 -3.25 -13.38 15.02
CA GLN A 89 -3.15 -13.53 16.47
C GLN A 89 -1.88 -14.28 16.87
N THR A 90 -1.59 -15.38 16.18
CA THR A 90 -0.43 -16.24 16.48
C THR A 90 0.89 -15.50 16.23
N ASN A 91 0.95 -14.66 15.19
CA ASN A 91 2.18 -13.96 14.76
C ASN A 91 2.04 -12.43 14.88
N ALA A 92 1.38 -11.95 15.94
CA ALA A 92 1.00 -10.55 16.06
C ALA A 92 2.18 -9.55 16.00
N ASP A 93 3.35 -9.92 16.52
CA ASP A 93 4.55 -9.08 16.46
C ASP A 93 5.02 -8.88 15.02
N GLU A 94 5.09 -9.98 14.27
CA GLU A 94 5.49 -9.99 12.86
C GLU A 94 4.47 -9.21 12.02
N PHE A 95 3.18 -9.48 12.21
CA PHE A 95 2.10 -8.73 11.56
C PHE A 95 2.24 -7.22 11.81
N CYS A 96 2.44 -6.81 13.06
CA CYS A 96 2.58 -5.40 13.40
C CYS A 96 3.81 -4.77 12.74
N SER A 97 4.95 -5.46 12.75
CA SER A 97 6.18 -4.99 12.12
C SER A 97 6.02 -4.82 10.61
N GLU A 98 5.53 -5.86 9.93
CA GLU A 98 5.31 -5.83 8.48
C GLU A 98 4.27 -4.78 8.09
N THR A 99 3.18 -4.66 8.85
CA THR A 99 2.14 -3.66 8.57
C THR A 99 2.70 -2.24 8.66
N ARG A 100 3.53 -1.94 9.67
CA ARG A 100 4.14 -0.61 9.81
C ARG A 100 5.07 -0.29 8.64
N ASN A 101 5.94 -1.23 8.28
CA ASN A 101 6.90 -1.04 7.20
C ASN A 101 6.18 -0.85 5.86
N LEU A 102 5.17 -1.69 5.59
CA LEU A 102 4.39 -1.62 4.36
C LEU A 102 3.60 -0.31 4.28
N PHE A 103 2.93 0.09 5.36
CA PHE A 103 2.16 1.33 5.37
C PHE A 103 3.05 2.58 5.25
N ALA A 104 4.26 2.56 5.80
CA ALA A 104 5.22 3.64 5.61
C ALA A 104 5.64 3.76 4.14
N ALA A 105 5.99 2.63 3.49
CA ALA A 105 6.34 2.61 2.07
C ALA A 105 5.18 3.10 1.18
N MET A 106 3.96 2.67 1.49
CA MET A 106 2.76 3.09 0.78
C MET A 106 2.44 4.57 0.96
N GLY A 107 2.54 5.09 2.19
CA GLY A 107 2.35 6.51 2.47
C GLY A 107 3.35 7.38 1.70
N ASN A 108 4.61 6.94 1.61
CA ASN A 108 5.63 7.62 0.81
C ASN A 108 5.33 7.58 -0.70
N ARG A 109 4.85 6.45 -1.23
CA ARG A 109 4.40 6.33 -2.63
C ARG A 109 3.30 7.35 -2.94
N ILE A 110 2.21 7.31 -2.16
CA ILE A 110 1.05 8.17 -2.37
C ILE A 110 1.44 9.65 -2.26
N ALA A 111 2.24 10.02 -1.26
CA ALA A 111 2.68 11.41 -1.11
C ALA A 111 3.52 11.92 -2.30
N LYS A 112 4.39 11.08 -2.87
CA LYS A 112 5.17 11.40 -4.07
C LYS A 112 4.27 11.51 -5.31
N GLU A 113 3.32 10.60 -5.46
CA GLU A 113 2.35 10.61 -6.56
C GLU A 113 1.50 11.89 -6.53
N GLU A 114 0.96 12.25 -5.36
CA GLU A 114 0.14 13.45 -5.18
C GLU A 114 0.92 14.76 -5.39
N SER A 115 2.18 14.82 -4.95
CA SER A 115 2.97 16.07 -4.98
C SER A 115 3.73 16.30 -6.29
N GLU A 116 4.07 15.24 -7.02
CA GLU A 116 4.89 15.34 -8.23
C GLU A 116 4.17 14.77 -9.46
N LEU A 117 3.59 13.58 -9.34
CA LEU A 117 3.14 12.83 -10.51
C LEU A 117 1.80 13.33 -11.06
N TYR A 118 0.80 13.54 -10.19
CA TYR A 118 -0.51 14.05 -10.63
C TYR A 118 -0.43 15.48 -11.19
N PRO A 119 0.31 16.44 -10.59
CA PRO A 119 0.48 17.76 -11.19
C PRO A 119 1.11 17.72 -12.58
N LEU A 120 2.07 16.82 -12.82
CA LEU A 120 2.69 16.65 -14.14
C LEU A 120 1.75 16.00 -15.16
N TYR A 121 0.88 15.09 -14.71
CA TYR A 121 -0.14 14.48 -15.57
C TYR A 121 -1.21 15.50 -15.99
N ASP A 122 -1.71 16.31 -15.05
CA ASP A 122 -2.76 17.31 -15.31
C ASP A 122 -2.27 18.50 -16.15
N ALA A 123 -0.97 18.80 -16.11
CA ALA A 123 -0.36 19.90 -16.86
C ALA A 123 -0.04 19.55 -18.33
N ASN A 124 -0.38 18.34 -18.79
CA ASN A 124 0.05 17.77 -20.06
C ASN A 124 -1.07 17.71 -21.11
#